data_AF-A0A537XKH7-F1
#
_entry.id   AF-A0A537XKH7-F1
#
_cell.length_a   1.000
_cell.length_b   1.000
_cell.length_c   1.000
_cell.angle_alpha   90.00
_cell.angle_beta   90.00
_cell.angle_gamma   90.00
#
_symmetry.space_group_name_H-M   'P 1'
#
loop_
_entity.id
_entity.type
_entity.pdbx_description
1 polymer ?
#
loop_
_entity_poly.entity_id
_entity_poly.type
_entity_poly.pdbx_seq_one_letter_code
_entity_poly.pdbx_strand_id
1 'polypeptide(L)' 'CREQGLLIGKGGLYGNALRLAPPLIVTEEDAARAMETLDVAFGRVQEGVS' A
#
# COMPACT_ATOMS: atom_id res chain seq x y z
N CYS A 1 6.93 -0.33 -0.76
CA CYS A 1 5.91 0.62 -1.25
C CYS A 1 6.48 1.95 -1.75
N ARG A 2 7.13 2.78 -0.91
CA ARG A 2 7.57 4.15 -1.29
C ARG A 2 8.43 4.19 -2.56
N GLU A 3 9.44 3.34 -2.65
CA GLU A 3 10.36 3.27 -3.80
C GLU A 3 9.69 2.76 -5.08
N GLN A 4 8.54 2.09 -4.96
CA GLN A 4 7.72 1.62 -6.08
C GLN A 4 6.64 2.63 -6.47
N GLY A 5 6.71 3.86 -5.94
CA GLY A 5 5.81 4.96 -6.30
C GLY A 5 4.42 4.91 -5.65
N LEU A 6 4.21 4.05 -4.64
CA LEU A 6 2.97 4.02 -3.87
C LEU A 6 3.11 4.81 -2.57
N LEU A 7 2.38 5.94 -2.48
CA LEU A 7 2.29 6.77 -1.28
C LEU A 7 1.20 6.21 -0.35
N ILE A 8 1.59 5.94 0.90
CA ILE A 8 0.69 5.42 1.94
C ILE A 8 0.88 6.22 3.23
N GLY A 9 -0.22 6.46 3.95
CA GLY A 9 -0.20 7.09 5.27
C GLY A 9 -0.40 6.05 6.39
N LYS A 10 0.02 6.40 7.60
CA LYS A 10 -0.36 5.71 8.84
C LYS A 10 -1.67 6.30 9.35
N GLY A 11 -2.62 5.45 9.74
CA GLY A 11 -3.95 5.82 10.20
C GLY A 11 -4.46 4.96 11.36
N GLY A 12 -5.67 5.26 11.84
CA GLY A 12 -6.25 4.65 13.06
C GLY A 12 -5.74 5.32 14.34
N LEU A 13 -6.51 5.23 15.43
CA LEU A 13 -6.18 5.87 16.72
C LEU A 13 -4.80 5.47 17.24
N TYR A 14 -4.42 4.22 17.01
CA TYR A 14 -3.13 3.66 17.42
C TYR A 14 -2.14 3.55 16.26
N GLY A 15 -2.49 4.06 15.08
CA GLY A 15 -1.62 3.97 13.93
C GLY A 15 -1.47 2.55 13.37
N ASN A 16 -2.47 1.71 13.60
CA ASN A 16 -2.50 0.30 13.21
C ASN A 16 -3.21 0.06 11.87
N ALA A 17 -3.63 1.13 11.18
CA ALA A 17 -4.26 1.05 9.87
C ALA A 17 -3.40 1.75 8.81
N LEU A 18 -3.40 1.21 7.60
CA LEU A 18 -2.85 1.90 6.43
C LEU A 18 -3.92 2.80 5.83
N ARG A 19 -3.56 4.05 5.55
CA ARG A 19 -4.44 5.02 4.89
C ARG A 19 -4.06 5.15 3.42
N LEU A 20 -5.02 4.83 2.56
CA LEU A 20 -4.99 5.11 1.14
C LEU A 20 -5.97 6.26 0.88
N ALA A 21 -5.48 7.34 0.28
CA ALA A 21 -6.30 8.50 -0.07
C ALA A 21 -6.02 8.89 -1.53
N PRO A 22 -6.45 8.05 -2.49
CA PRO A 22 -6.31 8.37 -3.90
C PRO A 22 -7.21 9.57 -4.27
N PRO A 23 -6.86 10.32 -5.33
CA PRO A 23 -7.75 11.32 -5.90
C PRO A 23 -9.00 10.65 -6.50
N LEU A 24 -10.10 11.40 -6.63
CA LEU A 24 -11.39 10.86 -7.15
C LEU A 24 -11.38 10.54 -8.66
N ILE A 25 -10.26 10.80 -9.34
CA ILE A 25 -10.05 10.50 -10.76
C ILE A 25 -9.21 9.22 -10.98
N VAL A 26 -8.97 8.46 -9.91
CA VAL A 26 -8.17 7.23 -9.99
C VAL A 26 -8.81 6.21 -10.92
N THR A 27 -8.00 5.56 -11.75
CA THR A 27 -8.44 4.50 -12.66
C THR A 27 -8.41 3.13 -12.00
N GLU A 28 -9.04 2.13 -12.63
CA GLU A 28 -8.96 0.75 -12.16
C GLU A 28 -7.53 0.21 -12.29
N GLU A 29 -6.82 0.59 -13.34
CA GLU A 29 -5.41 0.24 -13.56
C GLU A 29 -4.49 0.81 -12.47
N ASP A 30 -4.74 2.06 -12.03
CA ASP A 30 -4.02 2.66 -10.91
C ASP A 30 -4.22 1.87 -9.60
N ALA A 31 -5.46 1.44 -9.35
CA ALA A 31 -5.80 0.64 -8.17
C ALA A 31 -5.14 -0.74 -8.23
N ALA A 32 -5.16 -1.40 -9.40
CA ALA A 32 -4.50 -2.69 -9.61
C ALA A 32 -2.99 -2.60 -9.36
N ARG A 33 -2.32 -1.56 -9.88
CA ARG A 33 -0.90 -1.31 -9.62
C ARG A 33 -0.59 -1.07 -8.14
N ALA A 34 -1.48 -0.36 -7.44
CA ALA A 34 -1.35 -0.15 -5.99
C ALA A 34 -1.45 -1.47 -5.22
N MET A 35 -2.39 -2.34 -5.60
CA MET A 35 -2.55 -3.67 -4.99
C MET A 35 -1.32 -4.56 -5.21
N GLU A 36 -0.82 -4.65 -6.45
CA GLU A 36 0.39 -5.43 -6.76
C GLU A 36 1.60 -4.96 -5.94
N THR A 37 1.75 -3.63 -5.79
CA THR A 37 2.82 -3.06 -4.96
C THR A 37 2.70 -3.45 -3.48
N LEU A 38 1.47 -3.54 -2.97
CA LEU A 38 1.21 -3.97 -1.59
C LEU A 38 1.49 -5.46 -1.41
N ASP A 39 1.06 -6.30 -2.34
CA ASP A 39 1.29 -7.75 -2.29
C ASP A 39 2.79 -8.07 -2.27
N VAL A 40 3.58 -7.44 -3.15
CA VAL A 40 5.04 -7.58 -3.15
C VAL A 40 5.65 -7.14 -1.82
N ALA A 41 5.16 -6.02 -1.26
CA ALA A 41 5.69 -5.52 0.01
C ALA A 41 5.35 -6.44 1.18
N PHE A 42 4.12 -6.96 1.24
CA PHE A 42 3.70 -7.89 2.30
C PHE A 42 4.41 -9.24 2.17
N GLY A 43 4.59 -9.76 0.96
CA GLY A 43 5.37 -10.98 0.72
C GLY A 43 6.79 -10.88 1.27
N ARG A 44 7.50 -9.77 0.98
CA ARG A 44 8.85 -9.53 1.51
C ARG A 44 8.90 -9.47 3.04
N VAL A 45 7.90 -8.85 3.66
CA VAL A 45 7.83 -8.77 5.12
C VAL A 45 7.54 -10.14 5.72
N GLN A 46 6.66 -10.93 5.10
CA GLN A 46 6.32 -12.27 5.56
C GLN A 46 7.49 -13.25 5.46
N GLU A 47 8.31 -13.15 4.41
CA GLU A 47 9.54 -13.93 4.25
C GLU A 47 10.58 -13.62 5.35
N GLY A 48 10.70 -12.35 5.74
CA GLY A 48 11.61 -11.94 6.83
C GLY A 48 11.12 -12.24 8.25
N VAL A 49 9.91 -12.81 8.39
CA VAL A 49 9.29 -13.18 9.68
C VAL A 49 9.43 -14.70 9.95
N SER A 50 10.04 -15.46 9.03
CA SER A 50 10.34 -16.89 9.17
C SER A 50 11.73 -17.16 9.75
#